data_AF-A0AA48QWM3-F1
#
_entry.id   AF-A0AA48QWM3-F1
#
_cell.length_a   1.000
_cell.length_b   1.000
_cell.length_c   1.000
_cell.angle_alpha   90.00
_cell.angle_beta   90.00
_cell.angle_gamma   90.00
#
_symmetry.space_group_name_H-M   'P 1'
#
loop_
_entity.id
_entity.type
_entity.pdbx_description
1 polymer ?
#
loop_
_entity_poly.entity_id
_entity_poly.type
_entity_poly.pdbx_seq_one_letter_code
_entity_poly.pdbx_strand_id
1 'polypeptide(L)'
;MFQNVYYERKVGTSQPCYVCRRPTTTVLATLKTEDFLYTCQGHLTDVGFATLIAAPSGPSADDIRKVVDEYRARETRRTETKAEKDDKDDKDKDKEKKEKESGGLLSYLPSLPGFGHEEKESSSPKSPRSPAPVTPVNVPSSPAPPAHRKFALHRAIFSSRQGELARKAQTARAKEVSKTLPQAPRGSF
;
A
#
# COMPACT_ATOMS: atom_id res chain seq x y z
N MET A 1 -18.83 1.86 -19.89
CA MET A 1 -18.81 3.31 -19.61
C MET A 1 -17.73 3.54 -18.56
N PHE A 2 -16.74 4.39 -18.85
CA PHE A 2 -15.62 4.64 -17.93
C PHE A 2 -15.95 5.83 -17.01
N GLN A 3 -15.24 5.95 -15.89
CA GLN A 3 -15.49 7.01 -14.90
C GLN A 3 -14.89 8.34 -15.36
N ASN A 4 -15.57 9.45 -15.07
CA ASN A 4 -15.08 10.80 -15.33
C ASN A 4 -14.08 11.26 -14.25
N VAL A 5 -13.00 10.50 -14.08
CA VAL A 5 -11.93 10.79 -13.13
C VAL A 5 -10.61 10.63 -13.85
N TYR A 6 -9.91 11.76 -14.01
CA TYR A 6 -8.63 11.85 -14.68
C TYR A 6 -7.55 12.27 -13.70
N TYR A 7 -6.37 11.70 -13.85
CA TYR A 7 -5.21 11.98 -13.02
C TYR A 7 -4.19 12.76 -13.83
N GLU A 8 -3.67 13.84 -13.26
CA GLU A 8 -2.60 14.62 -13.88
C GLU A 8 -1.27 13.89 -13.80
N ARG A 9 -0.64 13.75 -14.95
CA ARG A 9 0.71 13.20 -15.13
C ARG A 9 1.55 14.14 -15.98
N LYS A 10 2.85 14.20 -15.70
CA LYS A 10 3.84 14.85 -16.57
C LYS A 10 4.52 13.78 -17.42
N VAL A 11 4.71 14.05 -18.70
CA VAL A 11 5.41 13.17 -19.65
C VAL A 11 6.65 13.86 -20.20
N GLY A 12 7.64 13.08 -20.63
CA GLY A 12 8.90 13.60 -21.18
C GLY A 12 8.77 14.16 -22.60
N THR A 13 7.81 13.67 -23.39
CA THR A 13 7.61 14.09 -24.78
C THR A 13 6.45 15.07 -24.88
N SER A 14 6.66 16.22 -25.52
CA SER A 14 5.59 17.18 -25.76
C SER A 14 4.66 16.70 -26.88
N GLN A 15 3.35 16.85 -26.67
CA GLN A 15 2.31 16.55 -27.64
C GLN A 15 1.30 17.70 -27.68
N PRO A 16 0.55 17.86 -28.79
CA PRO A 16 -0.37 18.98 -28.94
C PRO A 16 -1.53 18.86 -27.95
N CYS A 17 -1.84 19.98 -27.28
CA CYS A 17 -2.99 20.09 -26.40
C CYS A 17 -4.30 19.79 -27.15
N TYR A 18 -5.23 19.07 -26.53
CA TYR A 18 -6.53 18.74 -27.11
C TYR A 18 -7.34 19.97 -27.53
N VAL A 19 -7.24 21.07 -26.77
CA VAL A 19 -8.04 22.29 -26.98
C VAL A 19 -7.35 23.25 -27.96
N CYS A 20 -6.14 23.71 -27.65
CA CYS A 20 -5.46 24.73 -28.46
C CYS A 20 -4.33 24.23 -29.35
N ARG A 21 -4.06 22.91 -29.37
CA ARG A 21 -2.97 22.27 -30.13
C ARG A 21 -1.55 22.76 -29.82
N ARG A 22 -1.35 23.66 -28.84
CA ARG A 22 -0.01 24.04 -28.36
C ARG A 22 0.73 22.85 -27.77
N PRO A 23 2.06 22.74 -27.92
CA PRO A 23 2.83 21.63 -27.37
C PRO A 23 2.78 21.63 -25.83
N THR A 24 2.49 20.48 -25.24
CA THR A 24 2.32 20.31 -23.79
C THR A 24 2.87 18.99 -23.32
N THR A 25 3.39 18.97 -22.09
CA THR A 25 3.91 17.78 -21.41
C THR A 25 2.98 17.28 -20.30
N THR A 26 1.78 17.87 -20.20
CA THR A 26 0.81 17.51 -19.15
C THR A 26 -0.31 16.67 -19.76
N VAL A 27 -0.56 15.52 -19.12
CA VAL A 27 -1.52 14.53 -19.56
C VAL A 27 -2.53 14.30 -18.45
N LEU A 28 -3.81 14.41 -18.78
CA LEU A 28 -4.90 13.89 -17.97
C LEU A 28 -5.22 12.50 -18.46
N ALA A 29 -5.21 11.51 -17.56
CA ALA A 29 -5.52 10.15 -17.95
C ALA A 29 -6.23 9.36 -16.87
N THR A 30 -7.06 8.43 -17.32
CA THR A 30 -7.85 7.54 -16.44
C THR A 30 -6.96 6.47 -15.80
N LEU A 31 -7.42 5.89 -14.67
CA LEU A 31 -6.67 4.90 -13.91
C LEU A 31 -6.34 3.65 -14.74
N LYS A 32 -7.30 3.18 -15.54
CA LYS A 32 -7.16 2.04 -16.45
C LYS A 32 -6.50 2.40 -17.79
N THR A 33 -6.06 3.65 -17.97
CA THR A 33 -5.48 4.16 -19.22
C THR A 33 -6.36 3.95 -20.47
N GLU A 34 -7.67 3.79 -20.28
CA GLU A 34 -8.65 3.65 -21.37
C GLU A 34 -8.74 4.95 -22.19
N ASP A 35 -8.61 6.08 -21.50
CA ASP A 35 -8.55 7.40 -22.08
C ASP A 35 -7.40 8.24 -21.52
N PHE A 36 -6.76 9.00 -22.40
CA PHE A 36 -5.77 10.01 -22.07
C PHE A 36 -5.89 11.20 -23.01
N LEU A 37 -5.63 12.39 -22.49
CA LEU A 37 -5.69 13.63 -23.24
C LEU A 37 -4.57 14.57 -22.79
N TYR A 38 -4.00 15.28 -23.75
CA TYR A 38 -2.95 16.28 -23.50
C TYR A 38 -3.58 17.64 -23.26
N THR A 39 -3.18 18.32 -22.20
CA THR A 39 -3.75 19.63 -21.81
C THR A 39 -2.67 20.57 -21.35
N CYS A 40 -2.73 21.84 -21.76
CA CYS A 40 -1.88 22.85 -21.15
C CYS A 40 -2.47 23.32 -19.83
N GLN A 41 -1.63 23.91 -18.98
CA GLN A 41 -2.08 24.46 -17.70
C GLN A 41 -3.15 25.54 -17.85
N GLY A 42 -3.11 26.33 -18.93
CA GLY A 42 -4.12 27.36 -19.20
C GLY A 42 -5.54 26.81 -19.39
N HIS A 43 -5.69 25.63 -20.02
CA HIS A 43 -7.01 24.98 -20.12
C HIS A 43 -7.38 24.16 -18.89
N LEU A 44 -6.41 23.75 -18.07
CA LEU A 44 -6.70 23.08 -16.79
C LEU A 44 -7.31 24.03 -15.76
N THR A 45 -7.05 25.34 -15.89
CA THR A 45 -7.66 26.39 -15.06
C THR A 45 -8.96 26.94 -15.64
N ASP A 46 -9.35 26.52 -16.85
CA ASP A 46 -10.57 26.99 -17.50
C ASP A 46 -11.81 26.31 -16.89
N VAL A 47 -12.80 27.14 -16.53
CA VAL A 47 -14.06 26.72 -15.89
C VAL A 47 -14.84 25.75 -16.77
N GLY A 48 -14.74 25.90 -18.10
CA GLY A 48 -15.48 25.07 -19.06
C GLY A 48 -14.84 23.71 -19.37
N PHE A 49 -13.61 23.46 -18.92
CA PHE A 49 -12.83 22.32 -19.37
C PHE A 49 -12.78 21.19 -18.33
N ALA A 50 -12.20 21.45 -17.17
CA ALA A 50 -12.02 20.45 -16.11
C ALA A 50 -12.11 21.08 -14.73
N THR A 51 -12.75 20.37 -13.81
CA THR A 51 -12.84 20.76 -12.40
C THR A 51 -11.87 19.91 -11.59
N LEU A 52 -11.05 20.54 -10.75
CA LEU A 52 -10.20 19.83 -9.80
C LEU A 52 -11.10 19.12 -8.78
N ILE A 53 -11.02 17.79 -8.75
CA ILE A 53 -11.64 16.99 -7.70
C ILE A 53 -10.72 17.12 -6.49
N ALA A 54 -11.14 17.92 -5.51
CA ALA A 54 -10.49 17.93 -4.21
C ALA A 54 -10.37 16.49 -3.73
N ALA A 55 -9.19 16.09 -3.28
CA ALA A 55 -9.08 14.82 -2.56
C ALA A 55 -10.14 14.86 -1.45
N PRO A 56 -10.89 13.76 -1.20
CA PRO A 56 -11.66 13.70 0.03
C PRO A 56 -10.66 14.03 1.12
N SER A 57 -10.94 15.06 1.91
CA SER A 57 -10.17 15.33 3.12
C SER A 57 -10.08 13.97 3.80
N GLY A 58 -8.86 13.45 3.96
CA GLY A 58 -8.66 12.29 4.82
C GLY A 58 -9.28 12.59 6.19
N PRO A 59 -9.39 11.57 7.07
CA PRO A 59 -9.80 11.83 8.45
C PRO A 59 -9.07 13.08 8.93
N SER A 60 -9.83 14.04 9.45
CA SER A 60 -9.26 15.32 9.86
C SER A 60 -8.11 15.04 10.84
N ALA A 61 -7.16 15.96 10.97
CA ALA A 61 -6.06 15.76 11.92
C ALA A 61 -6.57 15.40 13.34
N ASP A 62 -7.79 15.84 13.68
CA ASP A 62 -8.46 15.51 14.94
C ASP A 62 -9.04 14.09 14.98
N ASP A 63 -9.51 13.53 13.86
CA ASP A 63 -9.94 12.14 13.79
C ASP A 63 -8.75 11.18 13.90
N ILE A 64 -7.60 11.55 13.31
CA ILE A 64 -6.36 10.79 13.45
C ILE A 64 -5.88 10.80 14.91
N ARG A 65 -5.94 11.95 15.59
CA ARG A 65 -5.59 12.07 17.02
C ARG A 65 -6.48 11.18 17.90
N LYS A 66 -7.80 11.21 17.72
CA LYS A 66 -8.74 10.37 18.49
C LYS A 66 -8.44 8.88 18.34
N VAL A 67 -8.15 8.42 17.12
CA VAL A 67 -7.83 7.01 16.86
C VAL A 67 -6.50 6.61 17.52
N VAL A 68 -5.50 7.50 17.48
CA VAL A 68 -4.20 7.25 18.14
C VAL A 68 -4.35 7.22 19.65
N ASP A 69 -5.13 8.12 20.23
CA ASP A 69 -5.37 8.19 21.67
C ASP A 69 -6.19 6.98 22.15
N GLU A 70 -7.21 6.56 21.40
CA GLU A 70 -7.98 5.35 21.71
C GLU A 70 -7.11 4.09 21.65
N TYR A 71 -6.22 4.00 20.66
CA TYR A 71 -5.28 2.89 20.55
C TYR A 71 -4.28 2.85 21.71
N ARG A 72 -3.71 4.01 22.09
CA ARG A 72 -2.79 4.11 23.23
C ARG A 72 -3.47 3.76 24.55
N ALA A 73 -4.69 4.24 24.78
CA ALA A 73 -5.48 3.90 25.97
C ALA A 73 -5.86 2.41 26.03
N ARG A 74 -6.05 1.77 24.87
CA ARG A 74 -6.31 0.33 24.78
C ARG A 74 -5.06 -0.50 25.09
N GLU A 75 -3.90 -0.05 24.61
CA GLU A 75 -2.61 -0.70 24.91
C GLU A 75 -2.24 -0.57 26.40
N THR A 76 -2.41 0.62 27.01
CA THR A 76 -2.08 0.80 28.44
C THR A 76 -2.96 -0.07 29.33
N ARG A 77 -4.26 -0.17 29.05
CA ARG A 77 -5.16 -1.09 29.78
C ARG A 77 -4.76 -2.56 29.59
N ARG A 78 -4.27 -2.94 28.41
CA ARG A 78 -3.82 -4.31 28.14
C ARG A 78 -2.50 -4.65 28.84
N THR A 79 -1.61 -3.67 29.02
CA THR A 79 -0.35 -3.87 29.75
C THR A 79 -0.57 -3.87 31.26
N GLU A 80 -1.43 -3.00 31.79
CA GLU A 80 -1.78 -2.96 33.22
C GLU A 80 -2.49 -4.25 33.66
N THR A 81 -3.47 -4.72 32.88
CA THR A 81 -4.16 -5.99 33.17
C THR A 81 -3.28 -7.24 33.00
N LYS A 82 -2.15 -7.14 32.29
CA LYS A 82 -1.15 -8.21 32.22
C LYS A 82 -0.19 -8.15 33.40
N ALA A 83 0.29 -6.96 33.77
CA ALA A 83 1.14 -6.77 34.93
C ALA A 83 0.44 -7.20 36.23
N GLU A 84 -0.84 -6.86 36.41
CA GLU A 84 -1.62 -7.29 37.58
C GLU A 84 -1.87 -8.81 37.64
N LYS A 85 -1.82 -9.50 36.49
CA LYS A 85 -1.95 -10.96 36.44
C LYS A 85 -0.63 -11.65 36.76
N ASP A 86 0.49 -11.13 36.27
CA ASP A 86 1.83 -11.62 36.61
C ASP A 86 2.15 -11.42 38.10
N ASP A 87 1.86 -10.24 38.68
CA ASP A 87 2.06 -9.97 40.12
C ASP A 87 1.18 -10.84 41.03
N LYS A 88 0.05 -11.35 40.53
CA LYS A 88 -0.79 -12.31 41.27
C LYS A 88 -0.25 -13.74 41.20
N ASP A 89 0.29 -14.16 40.06
CA ASP A 89 0.85 -15.50 39.87
C ASP A 89 2.18 -15.69 40.65
N ASP A 90 3.00 -14.64 40.78
CA ASP A 90 4.24 -14.70 41.58
C ASP A 90 3.96 -14.75 43.10
N LYS A 91 2.85 -14.16 43.56
CA LYS A 91 2.48 -14.16 44.99
C LYS A 91 1.86 -15.47 45.47
N ASP A 92 1.35 -16.31 44.57
CA ASP A 92 0.84 -17.65 44.90
C ASP A 92 1.94 -18.73 44.88
N LYS A 93 3.07 -18.53 44.17
CA LYS A 93 4.20 -19.48 44.17
C LYS A 93 5.12 -19.42 45.39
N ASP A 94 5.10 -18.33 46.16
CA ASP A 94 5.94 -18.20 47.38
C ASP A 94 5.34 -18.92 48.60
N LYS A 95 4.08 -19.39 48.53
CA LYS A 95 3.41 -20.06 49.66
C LYS A 95 3.50 -21.59 49.64
N GLU A 96 4.07 -22.20 48.59
CA GLU A 96 4.15 -23.67 48.41
C GLU A 96 5.60 -24.20 48.38
N LYS A 97 6.54 -23.54 49.07
CA LYS A 97 7.95 -24.00 49.15
C LYS A 97 8.48 -24.18 50.57
N LYS A 98 7.59 -24.51 51.52
CA LYS A 98 7.95 -24.84 52.90
C LYS A 98 7.25 -26.11 53.38
N GLU A 99 7.34 -27.20 52.64
CA GLU A 99 7.06 -28.56 53.14
C GLU A 99 7.52 -29.59 52.11
N LYS A 100 8.75 -30.10 52.26
CA LYS A 100 9.24 -31.45 51.88
C LYS A 100 10.78 -31.49 51.87
N GLU A 101 11.35 -31.53 53.07
CA GLU A 101 12.58 -32.30 53.31
C GLU A 101 12.17 -33.59 54.04
N SER A 102 12.33 -34.74 53.39
CA SER A 102 12.75 -36.01 54.03
C SER A 102 12.67 -37.19 53.06
N GLY A 103 13.82 -37.83 52.79
CA GLY A 103 13.97 -39.20 52.28
C GLY A 103 13.71 -39.38 50.79
N GLY A 104 14.60 -39.93 49.96
CA GLY A 104 15.67 -40.88 50.20
C GLY A 104 15.42 -42.13 49.33
N LEU A 105 16.51 -42.61 48.71
CA LEU A 105 16.72 -43.99 48.22
C LEU A 105 16.26 -44.31 46.77
N LEU A 106 17.11 -44.11 45.75
CA LEU A 106 18.13 -45.01 45.18
C LEU A 106 17.59 -46.20 44.36
N SER A 107 18.21 -46.38 43.19
CA SER A 107 18.40 -47.62 42.41
C SER A 107 17.25 -48.17 41.57
N TYR A 108 17.36 -48.05 40.24
CA TYR A 108 17.64 -49.20 39.35
C TYR A 108 17.94 -48.74 37.91
N LEU A 109 19.22 -48.75 37.52
CA LEU A 109 19.71 -48.91 36.12
C LEU A 109 19.77 -50.43 35.83
N PRO A 110 19.86 -50.96 34.58
CA PRO A 110 20.81 -50.56 33.51
C PRO A 110 20.24 -50.77 32.06
N SER A 111 20.86 -50.52 30.89
CA SER A 111 22.18 -50.90 30.36
C SER A 111 22.36 -50.42 28.89
N LEU A 112 23.54 -49.85 28.57
CA LEU A 112 24.37 -50.01 27.32
C LEU A 112 23.87 -49.54 25.90
N PRO A 113 24.77 -49.37 24.89
CA PRO A 113 26.00 -48.57 24.84
C PRO A 113 26.29 -47.88 23.46
N GLY A 114 27.20 -46.88 23.45
CA GLY A 114 28.20 -46.69 22.38
C GLY A 114 27.85 -45.90 21.11
N PHE A 115 28.46 -44.71 20.96
CA PHE A 115 29.35 -44.35 19.84
C PHE A 115 30.07 -43.01 20.13
N GLY A 116 31.42 -43.02 20.09
CA GLY A 116 32.28 -41.82 20.05
C GLY A 116 32.20 -41.12 18.68
N HIS A 117 32.87 -40.02 18.35
CA HIS A 117 34.12 -39.43 18.84
C HIS A 117 34.26 -38.02 18.22
N GLU A 118 35.00 -37.14 18.91
CA GLU A 118 35.89 -36.07 18.42
C GLU A 118 35.43 -34.73 17.78
N GLU A 119 35.64 -33.66 18.57
CA GLU A 119 36.35 -32.38 18.36
C GLU A 119 36.37 -31.65 17.00
N LYS A 120 35.95 -30.37 17.02
CA LYS A 120 36.87 -29.22 16.85
C LYS A 120 36.24 -27.85 17.15
N GLU A 121 36.93 -27.13 18.04
CA GLU A 121 37.21 -25.69 18.09
C GLU A 121 36.32 -24.68 17.34
N SER A 122 35.81 -23.67 18.05
CA SER A 122 36.44 -22.32 18.09
C SER A 122 35.53 -21.20 18.64
N SER A 123 36.16 -20.38 19.49
CA SER A 123 35.94 -18.94 19.73
C SER A 123 34.68 -18.42 20.45
N SER A 124 34.95 -17.88 21.64
CA SER A 124 34.19 -16.93 22.47
C SER A 124 33.60 -15.73 21.72
N PRO A 125 32.61 -15.00 22.29
CA PRO A 125 32.98 -13.85 23.11
C PRO A 125 32.08 -13.53 24.32
N LYS A 126 32.68 -12.72 25.20
CA LYS A 126 32.19 -12.15 26.46
C LYS A 126 31.03 -11.15 26.25
N SER A 127 30.01 -11.23 27.12
CA SER A 127 29.14 -10.11 27.53
C SER A 127 29.77 -9.40 28.75
N PRO A 128 29.31 -8.21 29.24
CA PRO A 128 28.06 -7.51 28.95
C PRO A 128 28.22 -5.99 28.64
N ARG A 129 27.29 -5.42 27.87
CA ARG A 129 27.14 -3.97 27.68
C ARG A 129 25.78 -3.54 28.24
N SER A 130 25.80 -2.64 29.20
CA SER A 130 24.64 -2.03 29.86
C SER A 130 23.68 -1.37 28.86
N PRO A 131 22.34 -1.42 29.06
CA PRO A 131 21.42 -0.65 28.26
C PRO A 131 21.28 0.78 28.82
N ALA A 132 21.69 1.75 28.02
CA ALA A 132 21.34 3.17 28.19
C ALA A 132 19.89 3.42 27.73
N PRO A 133 19.21 4.47 28.22
CA PRO A 133 17.79 4.70 27.96
C PRO A 133 17.58 5.17 26.52
N VAL A 134 16.66 4.51 25.81
CA VAL A 134 16.24 4.88 24.45
C VAL A 134 15.42 6.17 24.49
N THR A 135 15.99 7.24 23.96
CA THR A 135 15.24 8.41 23.51
C THR A 135 14.36 8.01 22.32
N PRO A 136 13.13 8.53 22.19
CA PRO A 136 12.29 8.21 21.05
C PRO A 136 12.91 8.81 19.79
N VAL A 137 13.43 7.94 18.93
CA VAL A 137 13.84 8.26 17.57
C VAL A 137 12.60 8.76 16.84
N ASN A 138 12.58 10.05 16.54
CA ASN A 138 11.63 10.68 15.63
C ASN A 138 11.88 10.09 14.24
N VAL A 139 11.12 9.06 13.89
CA VAL A 139 11.15 8.48 12.54
C VAL A 139 10.55 9.51 11.59
N PRO A 140 11.31 10.08 10.63
CA PRO A 140 10.70 10.87 9.59
C PRO A 140 9.78 9.94 8.79
N SER A 141 8.48 10.20 8.88
CA SER A 141 7.47 9.59 8.02
C SER A 141 7.96 9.69 6.58
N SER A 142 8.24 8.54 5.96
CA SER A 142 8.52 8.45 4.53
C SER A 142 7.49 9.29 3.77
N PRO A 143 7.89 10.20 2.87
CA PRO A 143 6.93 11.04 2.17
C PRO A 143 6.02 10.12 1.35
N ALA A 144 4.74 10.11 1.69
CA ALA A 144 3.72 9.49 0.86
C ALA A 144 3.93 9.97 -0.59
N PRO A 145 3.85 9.07 -1.59
CA PRO A 145 4.04 9.45 -2.98
C PRO A 145 3.13 10.64 -3.31
N PRO A 146 3.62 11.64 -4.07
CA PRO A 146 2.85 12.86 -4.31
C PRO A 146 1.51 12.48 -4.93
N ALA A 147 0.43 12.76 -4.21
CA ALA A 147 -0.92 12.46 -4.67
C ALA A 147 -1.16 13.19 -5.99
N HIS A 148 -1.30 12.45 -7.09
CA HIS A 148 -1.62 13.02 -8.39
C HIS A 148 -2.93 13.82 -8.30
N ARG A 149 -2.91 15.05 -8.81
CA ARG A 149 -4.11 15.91 -8.88
C ARG A 149 -5.17 15.21 -9.71
N LYS A 150 -6.40 15.18 -9.19
CA LYS A 150 -7.55 14.53 -9.82
C LYS A 150 -8.44 15.59 -10.45
N PHE A 151 -8.94 15.32 -11.65
CA PHE A 151 -9.79 16.21 -12.41
C PHE A 151 -11.01 15.45 -12.92
N ALA A 152 -12.17 16.11 -12.91
CA ALA A 152 -13.36 15.68 -13.63
C ALA A 152 -13.50 16.59 -14.85
N LEU A 153 -13.66 16.00 -16.04
CA LEU A 153 -13.93 16.80 -17.24
C LEU A 153 -15.35 17.34 -17.20
N HIS A 154 -15.58 18.50 -17.79
CA HIS A 154 -16.94 19.03 -17.92
C HIS A 154 -17.80 18.11 -18.83
N ARG A 155 -19.12 18.13 -18.61
CA ARG A 155 -20.08 17.21 -19.24
C ARG A 155 -19.92 17.11 -20.77
N ALA A 156 -19.84 18.26 -21.46
CA ALA A 156 -19.71 18.30 -22.92
C ALA A 156 -18.42 17.64 -23.42
N ILE A 157 -17.29 17.92 -22.75
CA ILE A 157 -15.99 17.33 -23.09
C ILE A 157 -16.03 15.82 -22.83
N PHE A 158 -16.52 15.40 -21.67
CA PHE A 158 -16.61 14.00 -21.31
C PHE A 158 -17.50 13.20 -22.26
N SER A 159 -18.66 13.73 -22.66
CA SER A 159 -19.53 13.10 -23.66
C SER A 159 -18.85 12.97 -25.03
N SER A 160 -18.08 13.97 -25.45
CA SER A 160 -17.26 13.87 -26.67
C SER A 160 -16.24 12.72 -26.58
N ARG A 161 -15.52 12.61 -25.45
CA ARG A 161 -14.56 11.52 -25.20
C ARG A 161 -15.23 10.14 -25.25
N GLN A 162 -16.41 10.01 -24.64
CA GLN A 162 -17.19 8.78 -24.71
C GLN A 162 -17.55 8.40 -26.15
N GLY A 163 -17.95 9.38 -26.96
CA GLY A 163 -18.23 9.18 -28.38
C GLY A 163 -17.00 8.80 -29.21
N GLU A 164 -15.83 9.38 -28.94
CA GLU A 164 -14.56 9.00 -29.59
C GLU A 164 -14.17 7.55 -29.26
N LEU A 165 -14.29 7.14 -27.99
CA LEU A 165 -13.98 5.78 -27.56
C LEU A 165 -14.96 4.75 -28.11
N ALA A 166 -16.26 5.09 -28.14
CA ALA A 166 -17.27 4.24 -28.76
C ALA A 166 -17.00 4.06 -30.26
N ARG A 167 -16.67 5.14 -30.98
CA ARG A 167 -16.28 5.08 -32.39
C ARG A 167 -15.03 4.22 -32.59
N LYS A 168 -13.99 4.40 -31.77
CA LYS A 168 -12.77 3.59 -31.82
C LYS A 168 -13.06 2.10 -31.60
N ALA A 169 -13.93 1.76 -30.64
CA ALA A 169 -14.33 0.39 -30.37
C ALA A 169 -15.13 -0.22 -31.54
N GLN A 170 -16.04 0.54 -32.16
CA GLN A 170 -16.77 0.11 -33.34
C GLN A 170 -15.83 -0.14 -34.52
N THR A 171 -14.89 0.78 -34.79
CA THR A 171 -13.88 0.60 -35.84
C THR A 171 -13.00 -0.62 -35.58
N ALA A 172 -12.60 -0.87 -34.33
CA ALA A 172 -11.85 -2.06 -33.97
C ALA A 172 -12.66 -3.34 -34.23
N ARG A 173 -13.93 -3.39 -33.81
CA ARG A 173 -14.82 -4.52 -34.08
C ARG A 173 -15.04 -4.75 -35.57
N ALA A 174 -15.27 -3.69 -36.34
CA ALA A 174 -15.44 -3.78 -37.79
C ALA A 174 -14.17 -4.33 -38.47
N LYS A 175 -12.97 -3.93 -37.99
CA LYS A 175 -11.71 -4.50 -38.46
C LYS A 175 -11.61 -5.99 -38.16
N GLU A 176 -11.99 -6.44 -36.96
CA GLU A 176 -11.98 -7.88 -36.64
C GLU A 176 -12.96 -8.67 -37.51
N VAL A 177 -14.17 -8.16 -37.74
CA VAL A 177 -15.14 -8.80 -38.65
C VAL A 177 -14.64 -8.80 -40.10
N SER A 178 -13.95 -7.75 -40.54
CA SER A 178 -13.40 -7.69 -41.91
C SER A 178 -12.33 -8.75 -42.17
N LYS A 179 -11.64 -9.23 -41.13
CA LYS A 179 -10.64 -10.30 -41.27
C LYS A 179 -11.26 -11.67 -41.51
N THR A 180 -12.50 -11.89 -41.05
CA THR A 180 -13.19 -13.18 -41.18
C THR A 180 -14.09 -13.25 -42.42
N LEU A 181 -14.32 -12.12 -43.09
CA LEU A 181 -15.11 -12.07 -44.32
C LEU A 181 -14.27 -12.52 -45.53
N PRO A 182 -14.81 -13.37 -46.41
CA PRO A 182 -14.10 -13.81 -47.59
C PRO A 182 -13.77 -12.62 -48.50
N GLN A 183 -12.52 -12.54 -48.95
CA GLN A 183 -12.08 -11.48 -49.85
C GLN A 183 -12.80 -11.62 -51.20
N ALA A 184 -13.46 -10.55 -51.63
CA ALA A 184 -14.16 -10.53 -52.91
C ALA A 184 -13.15 -10.77 -54.07
N PRO A 185 -13.47 -11.64 -55.04
CA PRO A 185 -12.59 -11.91 -56.18
C PRO A 185 -12.34 -10.61 -56.95
N ARG A 186 -11.08 -10.19 -57.02
CA ARG A 186 -10.68 -9.09 -57.90
C ARG A 186 -10.52 -9.68 -59.29
N GLY A 187 -11.58 -9.64 -60.09
CA GLY A 187 -11.51 -10.01 -61.50
C GLY A 187 -10.52 -9.10 -62.22
N SER A 188 -9.45 -9.68 -62.77
CA SER A 188 -8.63 -9.03 -63.78
C SER A 188 -9.42 -9.09 -65.08
N PHE A 189 -9.89 -7.94 -65.55
CA PHE A 189 -10.21 -7.75 -66.96
C PHE A 189 -8.93 -7.39 -67.72
#